data_AF-A0A661BFZ1-F1
#
_entry.id   AF-A0A661BFZ1-F1
#
_cell.length_a   1.000
_cell.length_b   1.000
_cell.length_c   1.000
_cell.angle_alpha   90.00
_cell.angle_beta   90.00
_cell.angle_gamma   90.00
#
_symmetry.space_group_name_H-M   'P 1'
#
loop_
_entity.id
_entity.type
_entity.pdbx_description
1 polymer ?
#
loop_
_entity_poly.entity_id
_entity_poly.type
_entity_poly.pdbx_seq_one_letter_code
_entity_poly.pdbx_strand_id
1 'polypeptide(L)' 'MMEGNFPKCLKCGEGVLLPLSDYGRDGAPIRYKAWVCSNPDCGFSIRIDNGEVSFGRILSYPSKRQGGSAR' A
#
# COMPACT_ATOMS: atom_id res chain seq x y z
N MET A 1 -14.00 -14.45 9.63
CA MET A 1 -13.03 -13.94 8.63
C MET A 1 -13.75 -12.84 7.87
N MET A 2 -13.08 -11.95 7.15
CA MET A 2 -13.82 -10.93 6.38
C MET A 2 -14.30 -11.60 5.09
N GLU A 3 -15.49 -12.20 5.14
CA GLU A 3 -16.22 -12.73 3.98
C GLU A 3 -16.67 -11.57 3.09
N GLY A 4 -15.83 -11.22 2.11
CA GLY A 4 -16.13 -10.22 1.09
C GLY A 4 -14.90 -9.96 0.26
N ASN A 5 -15.00 -10.12 -1.06
CA ASN A 5 -13.91 -9.77 -1.97
C ASN A 5 -13.48 -8.32 -1.72
N PHE A 6 -12.17 -8.06 -1.73
CA PHE A 6 -11.66 -6.70 -1.65
C PHE A 6 -12.23 -5.82 -2.79
N PRO A 7 -12.49 -4.53 -2.55
CA PRO A 7 -13.11 -3.65 -3.54
C PRO A 7 -12.20 -3.50 -4.75
N LYS A 8 -12.80 -3.44 -5.94
CA LYS A 8 -12.08 -3.16 -7.18
C LYS A 8 -11.42 -1.78 -7.11
N CYS A 9 -10.23 -1.66 -7.68
CA CYS A 9 -9.57 -0.39 -7.86
C CYS A 9 -10.24 0.38 -9.00
N LEU A 10 -10.96 1.44 -8.68
CA LEU A 10 -11.66 2.25 -9.69
C LEU A 10 -10.72 3.11 -10.54
N LYS A 11 -9.43 3.23 -10.18
CA LYS A 11 -8.44 3.97 -10.97
C LYS A 11 -8.01 3.21 -12.23
N CYS A 12 -7.76 1.89 -12.13
CA CYS A 12 -7.37 1.07 -13.27
C CYS A 12 -8.45 0.09 -13.73
N GLY A 13 -9.43 -0.25 -12.89
CA GLY A 13 -10.47 -1.24 -13.18
C GLY A 13 -10.01 -2.70 -13.10
N GLU A 14 -8.70 -2.96 -13.05
CA GLU A 14 -8.11 -4.31 -13.11
C GLU A 14 -7.76 -4.90 -11.75
N GLY A 15 -7.20 -4.09 -10.85
CA GLY A 15 -6.76 -4.54 -9.53
C GLY A 15 -7.85 -4.47 -8.46
N VAL A 16 -7.53 -4.97 -7.26
CA VAL A 16 -8.32 -4.76 -6.03
C VAL A 16 -7.53 -3.91 -5.04
N LEU A 17 -8.22 -3.21 -4.14
CA LEU A 17 -7.56 -2.44 -3.08
C LEU A 17 -7.31 -3.35 -1.88
N LEU A 18 -6.04 -3.57 -1.55
CA LEU A 18 -5.60 -4.41 -0.45
C LEU A 18 -5.37 -3.54 0.80
N PRO A 19 -5.99 -3.88 1.95
CA PRO A 19 -5.75 -3.19 3.20
C PRO A 19 -4.37 -3.52 3.77
N LEU A 20 -3.61 -2.48 4.12
CA LEU A 20 -2.33 -2.59 4.82
C LEU A 20 -2.47 -2.01 6.24
N SER A 21 -1.88 -2.73 7.18
CA SER A 21 -1.78 -2.31 8.58
C SER A 21 -0.32 -2.01 8.90
N ASP A 22 -0.10 -1.23 9.95
CA ASP A 22 1.21 -0.76 10.39
C ASP A 22 1.26 -0.74 11.92
N TYR A 23 2.40 -0.35 12.48
CA TYR A 23 2.56 -0.12 13.91
C TYR A 23 2.84 1.36 14.18
N GLY A 24 2.13 1.92 15.14
CA GLY A 24 2.31 3.29 15.62
C GLY A 24 3.41 3.42 16.65
N ARG A 25 3.42 4.54 17.35
CA ARG A 25 4.27 4.75 18.53
C ARG A 25 4.02 3.63 19.54
N ASP A 26 5.09 3.20 20.22
CA ASP A 26 5.07 2.14 21.23
C ASP A 26 4.56 0.78 20.72
N GLY A 27 4.61 0.55 19.41
CA GLY A 27 4.18 -0.71 18.80
C GLY A 27 2.66 -0.89 18.78
N ALA A 28 1.88 0.17 19.01
CA ALA A 28 0.43 0.09 18.95
C ALA A 28 -0.04 -0.33 17.53
N PRO A 29 -0.87 -1.36 17.37
CA PRO A 29 -1.32 -1.81 16.06
C PRO A 29 -2.24 -0.77 15.40
N ILE A 30 -1.91 -0.34 14.19
CA ILE A 30 -2.73 0.54 13.36
C ILE A 30 -3.30 -0.28 12.20
N ARG A 31 -4.58 -0.64 12.31
CA ARG A 31 -5.26 -1.37 11.25
C ARG A 31 -5.70 -0.43 10.13
N TYR A 32 -5.63 -0.92 8.90
CA TYR A 32 -6.15 -0.22 7.72
C TYR A 32 -5.54 1.17 7.49
N LYS A 33 -4.27 1.34 7.85
CA LYS A 33 -3.53 2.60 7.66
C LYS A 33 -3.39 2.99 6.19
N ALA A 34 -3.37 2.00 5.30
CA ALA A 34 -3.33 2.24 3.87
C ALA A 34 -4.15 1.21 3.10
N TRP A 35 -4.54 1.58 1.89
CA TRP A 35 -5.12 0.70 0.88
C TRP A 35 -4.33 0.84 -0.41
N VAL A 36 -3.92 -0.27 -1.00
CA VAL A 36 -3.03 -0.26 -2.17
C VAL A 36 -3.62 -1.12 -3.29
N CYS A 37 -3.57 -0.63 -4.52
CA CYS A 37 -3.98 -1.42 -5.68
C CYS A 37 -3.05 -2.62 -5.88
N SER A 38 -3.63 -3.80 -6.07
CA SER A 38 -2.91 -5.04 -6.37
C SER A 38 -2.24 -5.05 -7.75
N ASN A 39 -2.63 -4.14 -8.66
CA ASN A 39 -1.96 -3.99 -9.95
C ASN A 39 -0.69 -3.13 -9.77
N PRO A 40 0.52 -3.70 -9.95
CA PRO A 40 1.79 -3.00 -9.75
C PRO A 40 1.99 -1.81 -10.71
N ASP A 41 1.42 -1.85 -11.91
CA ASP A 41 1.53 -0.77 -12.88
C ASP A 41 0.64 0.43 -12.51
N CYS A 42 -0.48 0.16 -11.82
CA CYS A 42 -1.39 1.20 -11.33
C CYS A 42 -0.74 2.02 -10.21
N GLY A 43 -0.19 1.33 -9.22
CA GLY A 43 0.44 1.91 -8.03
C GLY A 43 -0.48 2.77 -7.17
N PHE A 44 -1.80 2.81 -7.41
CA PHE A 44 -2.72 3.64 -6.63
C PHE A 44 -2.73 3.28 -5.15
N SER A 45 -2.70 4.28 -4.29
CA SER A 45 -2.78 4.10 -2.84
C SER A 45 -3.63 5.16 -2.17
N ILE A 46 -4.32 4.78 -1.10
CA ILE A 46 -4.99 5.66 -0.13
C ILE A 46 -4.27 5.47 1.20
N ARG A 47 -3.92 6.54 1.91
CA ARG A 47 -3.21 6.47 3.20
C ARG A 47 -3.86 7.39 4.22
N ILE A 48 -3.80 6.99 5.49
CA ILE A 48 -4.27 7.77 6.63
C ILE A 48 -3.08 8.07 7.53
N ASP A 49 -2.82 9.35 7.76
CA ASP A 49 -1.75 9.82 8.63
C ASP A 49 -2.32 10.90 9.56
N ASN A 50 -2.37 10.61 10.86
CA ASN A 50 -2.85 11.55 11.90
C ASN A 50 -4.20 12.24 11.60
N GLY A 51 -5.14 11.53 10.96
CA GLY A 51 -6.46 12.06 10.62
C GLY A 51 -6.56 12.68 9.22
N GLU A 52 -5.45 12.81 8.50
CA GLU A 52 -5.44 13.26 7.12
C GLU A 52 -5.47 12.07 6.16
N VAL A 53 -6.26 12.20 5.09
CA VAL A 53 -6.35 11.20 4.02
C VAL A 53 -5.60 11.71 2.80
N SER A 54 -4.65 10.90 2.32
CA SER A 54 -3.90 11.19 1.10
C SER A 54 -4.12 10.14 0.02
N PHE A 55 -4.15 10.59 -1.24
CA PHE A 55 -4.17 9.74 -2.43
C PHE A 55 -2.81 9.81 -3.11
N GLY A 56 -2.27 8.67 -3.53
CA GLY A 56 -0.91 8.61 -4.08
C GLY A 56 -0.72 7.56 -5.18
N ARG A 57 0.48 7.58 -5.76
CA ARG A 57 1.03 6.49 -6.57
C ARG A 57 2.29 5.98 -5.87
N ILE A 58 2.37 4.68 -5.61
CA ILE A 58 3.61 4.04 -5.18
C ILE A 58 4.55 4.08 -6.38
N LEU A 59 5.54 4.99 -6.34
CA LEU A 59 6.43 5.25 -7.46
C LEU A 59 7.55 4.20 -7.60
N SER A 60 7.78 3.37 -6.58
CA SER A 60 8.81 2.33 -6.64
C SER A 60 8.60 1.27 -5.56
N TYR A 61 8.57 -0.01 -5.94
CA TYR A 61 8.94 -1.09 -5.03
C TYR A 61 10.46 -1.02 -4.83
N PRO A 62 11.00 -1.24 -3.62
CA PRO A 62 12.43 -1.38 -3.45
C PRO A 62 12.88 -2.62 -4.24
N SER A 63 13.32 -2.40 -5.47
CA SER A 63 14.17 -3.34 -6.18
C SER A 63 15.36 -3.60 -5.29
N LYS A 64 15.59 -4.85 -4.88
CA LYS A 64 16.87 -5.25 -4.27
C LYS A 64 17.96 -4.65 -5.16
N ARG A 65 18.70 -3.65 -4.67
CA ARG A 65 20.00 -3.31 -5.27
C ARG A 65 20.82 -4.58 -5.12
N GLN A 66 20.96 -5.35 -6.20
CA GLN A 66 21.94 -6.42 -6.26
C GLN A 66 23.29 -5.77 -5.93
N GLY A 67 24.04 -6.40 -5.02
CA GLY A 67 25.35 -5.93 -4.63
C GLY A 67 26.26 -5.75 -5.84
N GLY A 68 26.94 -4.61 -5.88
CA GLY A 68 28.09 -4.36 -6.75
C GLY A 68 29.29 -4.07 -5.88
N SER A 69 30.15 -5.08 -5.75
CA SER A 69 31.50 -4.99 -5.18
C SER A 69 32.42 -4.10 -6.03
N ALA A 70 33.51 -3.65 -5.40
CA ALA A 70 34.73 -3.04 -5.94
C ALA A 70 34.68 -1.55 -6.31
N ARG A 71 35.18 -0.71 -5.38
CA ARG A 71 36.50 -0.08 -5.52
C ARG A 71 37.21 -0.05 -4.16
#